data_AF-A0A6P8WIF0-F1
#
_entry.id   AF-A0A6P8WIF0-F1
#
_cell.length_a   1.000
_cell.length_b   1.000
_cell.length_c   1.000
_cell.angle_alpha   90.00
_cell.angle_beta   90.00
_cell.angle_gamma   90.00
#
_symmetry.space_group_name_H-M   'P 1'
#
loop_
_entity.id
_entity.type
_entity.pdbx_description
1 polymer ?
#
loop_
_entity_poly.entity_id
_entity_poly.type
_entity_poly.pdbx_seq_one_letter_code
_entity_poly.pdbx_strand_id
1 'polypeptide(L)'
;MVKGYRNLSYTSTWSKDFHTIPAEWLRIDIPSKFLKHVSSPQVQLTLPFYGRIPEEEKLTDGRALRIEGRVRLMPQSFSVALQRGFCIWPQPTVSLLFRPSFVRNSHVKVGKAIITRSAFINGAWVNREVSRLHTHLRPGKAFVIIIACRKQCYELFVNSKLLLAFKHQMNPADVDIVNIRGDVKLWNIVVESAKVPQRKSGRSIMGHISRIRLNDNE
;
A
#
# COMPACT_ATOMS: atom_id res chain seq x y z
N MET A 1 -42.13 17.02 61.78
CA MET A 1 -43.15 16.79 60.74
C MET A 1 -42.67 15.66 59.84
N VAL A 2 -43.39 14.54 59.81
CA VAL A 2 -43.06 13.31 59.08
C VAL A 2 -44.05 13.15 57.92
N LYS A 3 -43.54 12.79 56.72
CA LYS A 3 -44.16 12.03 55.60
C LYS A 3 -43.29 12.30 54.34
N GLY A 4 -42.93 11.35 53.47
CA GLY A 4 -43.24 9.94 53.38
C GLY A 4 -42.54 9.30 52.16
N TYR A 5 -42.30 7.99 52.28
CA TYR A 5 -41.94 6.94 51.32
C TYR A 5 -42.08 7.19 49.81
N ARG A 6 -41.11 6.67 49.02
CA ARG A 6 -41.21 5.34 48.38
C ARG A 6 -39.86 4.86 47.81
N ASN A 7 -39.40 3.74 48.37
CA ASN A 7 -38.44 2.82 47.76
C ASN A 7 -39.12 2.06 46.62
N LEU A 8 -38.41 1.87 45.51
CA LEU A 8 -38.59 0.71 44.63
C LEU A 8 -37.21 0.16 44.28
N SER A 9 -36.97 -1.02 44.82
CA SER A 9 -35.80 -1.88 44.68
C SER A 9 -35.70 -2.46 43.27
N TYR A 10 -34.49 -2.47 42.71
CA TYR A 10 -34.04 -3.60 41.91
C TYR A 10 -32.64 -4.00 42.37
N THR A 11 -32.56 -5.15 43.01
CA THR A 11 -31.33 -5.83 43.36
C THR A 11 -30.70 -6.39 42.08
N SER A 12 -29.47 -5.98 41.78
CA SER A 12 -28.58 -6.77 40.94
C SER A 12 -27.25 -6.86 41.66
N THR A 13 -27.06 -7.97 42.37
CA THR A 13 -25.79 -8.36 42.99
C THR A 13 -24.73 -8.50 41.92
N TRP A 14 -23.84 -7.52 41.80
CA TRP A 14 -22.62 -7.64 41.02
C TRP A 14 -21.51 -8.15 41.94
N SER A 15 -21.38 -9.47 41.98
CA SER A 15 -20.21 -10.14 42.52
C SER A 15 -18.99 -9.79 41.66
N LYS A 16 -17.91 -9.44 42.34
CA LYS A 16 -16.56 -9.26 41.82
C LYS A 16 -16.16 -10.48 40.98
N ASP A 17 -15.50 -10.23 39.85
CA ASP A 17 -14.19 -10.82 39.51
C ASP A 17 -13.70 -10.23 38.18
N PHE A 18 -12.79 -9.27 38.31
CA PHE A 18 -12.12 -8.59 37.21
C PHE A 18 -10.83 -9.34 36.84
N HIS A 19 -10.92 -10.39 36.03
CA HIS A 19 -9.73 -10.93 35.37
C HIS A 19 -10.00 -11.28 33.89
N THR A 20 -9.61 -10.33 33.04
CA THR A 20 -9.09 -10.43 31.66
C THR A 20 -9.94 -11.18 30.63
N ILE A 21 -10.95 -10.50 30.07
CA ILE A 21 -11.68 -10.96 28.87
C ILE A 21 -10.88 -10.57 27.61
N PRO A 22 -10.56 -11.51 26.70
CA PRO A 22 -9.92 -11.20 25.42
C PRO A 22 -10.80 -10.29 24.55
N ALA A 23 -10.18 -9.34 23.85
CA ALA A 23 -10.90 -8.28 23.13
C ALA A 23 -11.69 -8.79 21.91
N GLU A 24 -11.44 -10.01 21.45
CA GLU A 24 -12.18 -10.68 20.38
C GLU A 24 -13.52 -11.28 20.84
N TRP A 25 -13.79 -11.33 22.15
CA TRP A 25 -15.03 -11.86 22.70
C TRP A 25 -16.15 -10.82 22.63
N LEU A 26 -17.25 -11.15 21.94
CA LEU A 26 -18.47 -10.33 21.94
C LEU A 26 -19.27 -10.60 23.22
N ARG A 27 -19.77 -9.54 23.86
CA ARG A 27 -20.61 -9.64 25.06
C ARG A 27 -22.01 -10.19 24.73
N ILE A 28 -22.51 -11.12 25.56
CA ILE A 28 -23.77 -11.87 25.36
C ILE A 28 -25.01 -10.96 25.37
N ASP A 29 -24.88 -9.76 25.93
CA ASP A 29 -25.89 -8.72 26.05
C ASP A 29 -25.99 -7.79 24.83
N ILE A 30 -25.14 -7.94 23.81
CA ILE A 30 -25.23 -7.13 22.58
C ILE A 30 -26.16 -7.84 21.58
N PRO A 31 -27.39 -7.32 21.32
CA PRO A 31 -28.29 -7.97 20.39
C PRO A 31 -27.70 -7.96 18.99
N SER A 32 -27.78 -9.09 18.27
CA SER A 32 -27.18 -9.31 16.95
C SER A 32 -27.53 -8.23 15.90
N LYS A 33 -28.63 -7.50 16.09
CA LYS A 33 -29.03 -6.32 15.28
C LYS A 33 -28.05 -5.14 15.36
N PHE A 34 -27.21 -5.05 16.38
CA PHE A 34 -26.15 -4.04 16.52
C PHE A 34 -24.80 -4.51 15.94
N LEU A 35 -24.67 -5.77 15.54
CA LEU A 35 -23.43 -6.36 15.00
C LEU A 35 -23.35 -6.30 13.46
N LYS A 36 -24.21 -5.52 12.78
CA LYS A 36 -24.21 -5.40 11.30
C LYS A 36 -22.89 -4.89 10.71
N HIS A 37 -21.97 -4.41 11.54
CA HIS A 37 -20.64 -3.93 11.16
C HIS A 37 -19.50 -4.52 12.00
N VAL A 38 -19.66 -5.69 12.63
CA VAL A 38 -18.47 -6.47 12.97
C VAL A 38 -18.00 -7.10 11.67
N SER A 39 -17.31 -6.28 10.87
CA SER A 39 -16.47 -6.74 9.77
C SER A 39 -15.69 -7.93 10.30
N SER A 40 -15.90 -9.10 9.68
CA SER A 40 -15.09 -10.31 9.86
C SER A 40 -13.67 -9.90 10.20
N PRO A 41 -13.00 -10.47 11.22
CA PRO A 41 -11.62 -10.13 11.53
C PRO A 41 -10.82 -10.27 10.25
N GLN A 42 -10.50 -9.13 9.62
CA GLN A 42 -9.76 -9.12 8.37
C GLN A 42 -8.42 -9.75 8.73
N VAL A 43 -8.13 -10.92 8.14
CA VAL A 43 -6.89 -11.65 8.39
C VAL A 43 -5.75 -10.67 8.17
N GLN A 44 -5.13 -10.25 9.27
CA GLN A 44 -4.10 -9.23 9.22
C GLN A 44 -2.76 -9.95 9.03
N LEU A 45 -2.12 -9.75 7.88
CA LEU A 45 -0.80 -10.32 7.65
C LEU A 45 0.23 -9.62 8.55
N THR A 46 1.14 -10.41 9.12
CA THR A 46 2.17 -9.92 10.04
C THR A 46 3.35 -9.32 9.27
N LEU A 47 4.08 -8.40 9.92
CA LEU A 47 5.28 -7.78 9.38
C LEU A 47 6.51 -8.20 10.21
N PRO A 48 7.71 -8.37 9.60
CA PRO A 48 7.97 -8.28 8.16
C PRO A 48 7.29 -9.41 7.39
N PHE A 49 6.64 -9.06 6.28
CA PHE A 49 5.96 -10.03 5.44
C PHE A 49 6.93 -10.58 4.41
N TYR A 50 6.91 -11.89 4.22
CA TYR A 50 7.60 -12.61 3.17
C TYR A 50 6.60 -13.52 2.46
N GLY A 51 6.26 -13.19 1.22
CA GLY A 51 5.36 -13.98 0.39
C GLY A 51 6.12 -14.59 -0.78
N ARG A 52 5.94 -15.90 -1.00
CA ARG A 52 6.46 -16.58 -2.19
C ARG A 52 5.49 -16.42 -3.34
N ILE A 53 5.99 -16.05 -4.51
CA ILE A 53 5.25 -16.05 -5.77
C ILE A 53 5.32 -17.47 -6.35
N PRO A 54 4.17 -18.13 -6.59
CA PRO A 54 4.13 -19.43 -7.26
C PRO A 54 4.74 -19.39 -8.67
N GLU A 55 5.26 -20.51 -9.16
CA GLU A 55 5.91 -20.55 -10.48
C GLU A 55 4.93 -20.26 -11.62
N GLU A 56 3.65 -20.60 -11.43
CA GLU A 56 2.56 -20.33 -12.36
C GLU A 56 2.22 -18.84 -12.42
N GLU A 57 2.55 -18.08 -11.38
CA GLU A 57 2.19 -16.67 -11.15
C GLU A 57 3.39 -15.71 -11.27
N LYS A 58 4.48 -16.13 -11.93
CA LYS A 58 5.63 -15.26 -12.23
C LYS A 58 5.22 -13.89 -12.77
N LEU A 59 5.93 -12.84 -12.37
CA LEU A 59 5.69 -11.49 -12.85
C LEU A 59 6.16 -11.34 -14.31
N THR A 60 5.21 -11.37 -15.23
CA THR A 60 5.42 -11.16 -16.66
C THR A 60 4.59 -9.98 -17.16
N ASP A 61 4.83 -9.54 -18.39
CA ASP A 61 4.05 -8.44 -19.00
C ASP A 61 2.55 -8.72 -18.92
N GLY A 62 1.80 -7.77 -18.37
CA GLY A 62 0.35 -7.91 -18.16
C GLY A 62 -0.06 -8.53 -16.82
N ARG A 63 0.86 -8.99 -15.97
CA ARG A 63 0.58 -9.36 -14.58
C ARG A 63 0.88 -8.22 -13.61
N ALA A 64 0.28 -8.26 -12.43
CA ALA A 64 0.52 -7.29 -11.39
C ALA A 64 0.48 -7.90 -9.99
N LEU A 65 1.31 -7.36 -9.10
CA LEU A 65 1.19 -7.60 -7.67
C LEU A 65 0.22 -6.59 -7.07
N ARG A 66 -0.87 -7.08 -6.47
CA ARG A 66 -1.85 -6.28 -5.74
C ARG A 66 -1.61 -6.41 -4.24
N ILE A 67 -1.52 -5.28 -3.56
CA ILE A 67 -1.29 -5.19 -2.10
C ILE A 67 -2.37 -4.31 -1.49
N GLU A 68 -3.14 -4.88 -0.57
CA GLU A 68 -4.20 -4.20 0.16
C GLU A 68 -3.83 -4.08 1.64
N GLY A 69 -4.12 -2.92 2.20
CA GLY A 69 -3.81 -2.67 3.59
C GLY A 69 -4.19 -1.26 4.02
N ARG A 70 -3.59 -0.82 5.13
CA ARG A 70 -3.68 0.55 5.61
C ARG A 70 -2.36 1.07 6.11
N VAL A 71 -2.13 2.37 5.95
CA VAL A 71 -0.98 3.03 6.57
C VAL A 71 -1.25 3.18 8.07
N ARG A 72 -0.23 2.99 8.93
CA ARG A 72 -0.37 3.27 10.37
C ARG A 72 -0.65 4.77 10.62
N LEU A 73 -1.06 5.13 11.84
CA LEU A 73 -1.46 6.50 12.19
C LEU A 73 -0.27 7.49 12.23
N MET A 74 0.93 7.02 12.54
CA MET A 74 2.13 7.86 12.66
C MET A 74 3.29 7.32 11.81
N PRO A 75 3.09 7.08 10.51
CA PRO A 75 4.06 6.38 9.69
C PRO A 75 5.34 7.20 9.53
N GLN A 76 6.48 6.55 9.62
CA GLN A 76 7.77 7.11 9.19
C GLN A 76 8.09 6.62 7.79
N SER A 77 8.06 5.31 7.56
CA SER A 77 8.23 4.74 6.23
C SER A 77 7.77 3.28 6.19
N PHE A 78 7.50 2.79 4.99
CA PHE A 78 7.40 1.36 4.74
C PHE A 78 8.12 1.04 3.44
N SER A 79 8.39 -0.24 3.19
CA SER A 79 9.04 -0.71 1.96
C SER A 79 8.34 -1.92 1.40
N VAL A 80 8.28 -1.99 0.07
CA VAL A 80 7.95 -3.19 -0.70
C VAL A 80 9.16 -3.52 -1.55
N ALA A 81 9.68 -4.73 -1.42
CA ALA A 81 10.82 -5.23 -2.18
C ALA A 81 10.41 -6.48 -2.96
N LEU A 82 10.69 -6.46 -4.27
CA LEU A 82 10.56 -7.61 -5.17
C LEU A 82 11.93 -8.28 -5.28
N GLN A 83 12.06 -9.45 -4.67
CA GLN A 83 13.33 -10.14 -4.45
C GLN A 83 13.42 -11.42 -5.29
N ARG A 84 14.64 -11.80 -5.64
CA ARG A 84 14.99 -13.13 -6.14
C ARG A 84 15.71 -13.89 -5.03
N GLY A 85 15.18 -15.06 -4.69
CA GLY A 85 15.64 -15.91 -3.60
C GLY A 85 15.08 -15.51 -2.24
N PHE A 86 15.14 -16.45 -1.30
CA PHE A 86 14.62 -16.34 0.06
C PHE A 86 15.69 -15.99 1.10
N CYS A 87 16.93 -15.71 0.68
CA CYS A 87 18.01 -15.39 1.60
C CYS A 87 17.73 -14.05 2.31
N ILE A 88 17.96 -14.02 3.63
CA ILE A 88 17.90 -12.80 4.43
C ILE A 88 19.27 -12.11 4.43
N TRP A 89 20.33 -12.91 4.46
CA TRP A 89 21.72 -12.49 4.35
C TRP A 89 22.51 -13.58 3.61
N PRO A 90 23.45 -13.25 2.71
CA PRO A 90 23.73 -11.91 2.18
C PRO A 90 22.50 -11.29 1.50
N GLN A 91 22.51 -9.96 1.31
CA GLN A 91 21.38 -9.22 0.75
C GLN A 91 20.91 -9.87 -0.59
N PRO A 92 19.64 -10.30 -0.70
CA PRO A 92 19.14 -10.89 -1.93
C PRO A 92 19.13 -9.87 -3.06
N THR A 93 19.18 -10.36 -4.29
CA THR A 93 18.93 -9.55 -5.48
C THR A 93 17.52 -8.96 -5.39
N VAL A 94 17.40 -7.65 -5.62
CA VAL A 94 16.14 -6.92 -5.57
C VAL A 94 15.88 -6.28 -6.92
N SER A 95 14.81 -6.71 -7.60
CA SER A 95 14.38 -6.14 -8.88
C SER A 95 13.83 -4.72 -8.72
N LEU A 96 13.07 -4.50 -7.64
CA LEU A 96 12.52 -3.20 -7.25
C LEU A 96 12.41 -3.12 -5.73
N LEU A 97 13.06 -2.12 -5.14
CA LEU A 97 12.75 -1.60 -3.82
C LEU A 97 11.90 -0.35 -4.00
N PHE A 98 10.69 -0.32 -3.45
CA PHE A 98 9.84 0.87 -3.35
C PHE A 98 9.70 1.27 -1.89
N ARG A 99 10.17 2.47 -1.53
CA ARG A 99 10.16 2.96 -0.15
C ARG A 99 9.60 4.38 -0.02
N PRO A 100 8.31 4.55 0.29
CA PRO A 100 7.76 5.84 0.70
C PRO A 100 8.19 6.21 2.13
N SER A 101 8.72 7.43 2.28
CA SER A 101 9.04 8.09 3.54
C SER A 101 8.08 9.26 3.76
N PHE A 102 7.37 9.24 4.88
CA PHE A 102 6.36 10.23 5.24
C PHE A 102 7.00 11.35 6.04
N VAL A 103 6.98 12.56 5.47
CA VAL A 103 7.56 13.73 6.13
C VAL A 103 6.57 14.26 7.18
N ARG A 104 6.97 14.26 8.44
CA ARG A 104 6.26 14.95 9.53
C ARG A 104 6.62 16.43 9.52
N ASN A 105 6.02 17.19 8.63
CA ASN A 105 6.12 18.65 8.69
C ASN A 105 4.71 19.22 8.47
N SER A 106 4.27 20.08 9.38
CA SER A 106 2.94 20.71 9.40
C SER A 106 2.59 21.44 8.09
N HIS A 107 3.60 21.94 7.37
CA HIS A 107 3.43 22.64 6.09
C HIS A 107 3.30 21.70 4.89
N VAL A 108 3.50 20.38 5.07
CA VAL A 108 3.43 19.41 3.99
C VAL A 108 2.00 18.90 3.86
N LYS A 109 1.36 19.24 2.72
CA LYS A 109 0.02 18.74 2.37
C LYS A 109 -0.06 17.22 2.59
N VAL A 110 -1.05 16.80 3.38
CA VAL A 110 -1.32 15.38 3.71
C VAL A 110 -1.36 14.53 2.44
N GLY A 111 -0.65 13.41 2.46
CA GLY A 111 -0.54 12.49 1.33
C GLY A 111 0.60 12.78 0.37
N LYS A 112 1.55 13.66 0.71
CA LYS A 112 2.86 13.73 0.05
C LYS A 112 3.87 12.83 0.78
N ALA A 113 4.72 12.14 0.02
CA ALA A 113 5.83 11.35 0.55
C ALA A 113 7.08 11.52 -0.32
N ILE A 114 8.25 11.31 0.28
CA ILE A 114 9.50 11.15 -0.46
C ILE A 114 9.62 9.67 -0.77
N ILE A 115 9.61 9.32 -2.05
CA ILE A 115 9.73 7.94 -2.51
C ILE A 115 11.18 7.72 -2.95
N THR A 116 11.81 6.69 -2.40
CA THR A 116 13.06 6.14 -2.93
C THR A 116 12.75 4.86 -3.67
N ARG A 117 13.30 4.72 -4.89
CA ARG A 117 13.23 3.49 -5.67
C ARG A 117 14.61 3.11 -6.19
N SER A 118 14.93 1.83 -6.16
CA SER A 118 16.24 1.30 -6.59
C SER A 118 16.15 -0.21 -6.80
N ALA A 119 17.12 -0.78 -7.50
CA ALA A 119 17.34 -2.23 -7.56
C ALA A 119 18.65 -2.58 -6.84
N PHE A 120 18.78 -3.82 -6.39
CA PHE A 120 20.01 -4.35 -5.81
C PHE A 120 20.47 -5.54 -6.65
N ILE A 121 21.51 -5.33 -7.47
CA ILE A 121 21.99 -6.31 -8.45
C ILE A 121 23.49 -6.52 -8.20
N ASN A 122 23.93 -7.78 -8.19
CA ASN A 122 25.35 -8.14 -8.04
C ASN A 122 26.07 -7.44 -6.87
N GLY A 123 25.40 -7.32 -5.72
CA GLY A 123 25.98 -6.74 -4.51
C GLY A 123 25.92 -5.21 -4.42
N ALA A 124 25.31 -4.51 -5.38
CA ALA A 124 25.26 -3.05 -5.40
C ALA A 124 23.84 -2.50 -5.63
N TRP A 125 23.56 -1.33 -5.05
CA TRP A 125 22.36 -0.56 -5.35
C TRP A 125 22.52 0.18 -6.68
N VAL A 126 21.59 -0.04 -7.61
CA VAL A 126 21.60 0.54 -8.96
C VAL A 126 20.29 1.26 -9.25
N ASN A 127 20.33 2.17 -10.23
CA ASN A 127 19.20 3.00 -10.68
C ASN A 127 18.43 3.64 -9.51
N ARG A 128 19.14 4.26 -8.57
CA ARG A 128 18.51 4.93 -7.42
C ARG A 128 17.85 6.22 -7.89
N GLU A 129 16.54 6.31 -7.68
CA GLU A 129 15.77 7.50 -7.97
C GLU A 129 15.00 7.95 -6.72
N VAL A 130 14.92 9.26 -6.52
CA VAL A 130 14.22 9.87 -5.39
C VAL A 130 13.26 10.92 -5.91
N SER A 131 11.98 10.84 -5.50
CA SER A 131 10.96 11.77 -5.96
C SER A 131 10.01 12.15 -4.83
N ARG A 132 9.61 13.42 -4.77
CA ARG A 132 8.61 13.92 -3.81
C ARG A 132 7.25 13.97 -4.50
N LEU A 133 6.41 12.97 -4.27
CA LEU A 133 5.13 12.80 -4.97
C LEU A 133 3.93 12.90 -4.04
N HIS A 134 2.77 13.26 -4.59
CA HIS A 134 1.48 13.09 -3.92
C HIS A 134 1.02 11.65 -4.13
N THR A 135 1.11 10.83 -3.08
CA THR A 135 1.01 9.36 -3.18
C THR A 135 -0.39 8.83 -2.92
N HIS A 136 -1.29 9.65 -2.40
CA HIS A 136 -2.58 9.21 -1.83
C HIS A 136 -2.48 8.21 -0.66
N LEU A 137 -1.26 7.88 -0.22
CA LEU A 137 -1.01 7.15 1.02
C LEU A 137 -1.11 8.14 2.17
N ARG A 138 -2.12 7.98 3.02
CA ARG A 138 -2.39 8.89 4.15
C ARG A 138 -2.37 8.10 5.45
N PRO A 139 -1.85 8.69 6.55
CA PRO A 139 -1.87 8.04 7.85
C PRO A 139 -3.27 7.56 8.24
N GLY A 140 -3.37 6.32 8.73
CA GLY A 140 -4.63 5.69 9.14
C GLY A 140 -5.59 5.30 8.01
N LYS A 141 -5.29 5.62 6.75
CA LYS A 141 -6.16 5.32 5.61
C LYS A 141 -5.78 4.01 4.94
N ALA A 142 -6.80 3.33 4.42
CA ALA A 142 -6.64 2.17 3.56
C ALA A 142 -5.97 2.56 2.24
N PHE A 143 -5.30 1.59 1.63
CA PHE A 143 -4.71 1.73 0.31
C PHE A 143 -4.83 0.43 -0.48
N VAL A 144 -4.80 0.58 -1.79
CA VAL A 144 -4.50 -0.48 -2.75
C VAL A 144 -3.27 -0.04 -3.53
N ILE A 145 -2.19 -0.82 -3.46
CA ILE A 145 -1.01 -0.67 -4.31
C ILE A 145 -1.07 -1.75 -5.38
N ILE A 146 -0.88 -1.35 -6.64
CA ILE A 146 -0.71 -2.27 -7.76
C ILE A 146 0.67 -2.03 -8.36
N ILE A 147 1.50 -3.06 -8.42
CA ILE A 147 2.78 -3.05 -9.13
C ILE A 147 2.59 -3.85 -10.41
N ALA A 148 2.23 -3.17 -11.49
CA ALA A 148 1.99 -3.80 -12.79
C ALA A 148 3.30 -3.99 -13.53
N CYS A 149 3.56 -5.23 -13.97
CA CYS A 149 4.69 -5.56 -14.80
C CYS A 149 4.35 -5.26 -16.26
N ARG A 150 5.14 -4.37 -16.86
CA ARG A 150 5.11 -4.06 -18.29
C ARG A 150 6.32 -4.63 -18.99
N LYS A 151 6.29 -4.69 -20.33
CA LYS A 151 7.42 -5.12 -21.15
C LYS A 151 8.78 -4.51 -20.76
N GLN A 152 8.82 -3.24 -20.33
CA GLN A 152 10.09 -2.52 -20.06
C GLN A 152 10.25 -1.99 -18.62
N CYS A 153 9.17 -1.98 -17.82
CA CYS A 153 9.18 -1.36 -16.50
C CYS A 153 8.10 -1.92 -15.58
N TYR A 154 8.20 -1.60 -14.29
CA TYR A 154 7.09 -1.67 -13.36
C TYR A 154 6.33 -0.34 -13.37
N GLU A 155 5.01 -0.38 -13.49
CA GLU A 155 4.13 0.76 -13.22
C GLU A 155 3.47 0.59 -11.85
N LEU A 156 3.66 1.58 -10.97
CA LEU A 156 3.07 1.59 -9.64
C LEU A 156 1.83 2.46 -9.60
N PHE A 157 0.73 1.91 -9.11
CA PHE A 157 -0.52 2.61 -8.88
C PHE A 157 -0.85 2.61 -7.39
N VAL A 158 -1.38 3.72 -6.89
CA VAL A 158 -1.98 3.80 -5.55
C VAL A 158 -3.41 4.27 -5.70
N ASN A 159 -4.36 3.49 -5.17
CA ASN A 159 -5.80 3.78 -5.24
C ASN A 159 -6.23 4.12 -6.68
N SER A 160 -5.84 3.26 -7.62
CA SER A 160 -6.15 3.36 -9.07
C SER A 160 -5.51 4.55 -9.81
N LYS A 161 -4.61 5.30 -9.19
CA LYS A 161 -3.87 6.39 -9.84
C LYS A 161 -2.41 6.02 -10.04
N LEU A 162 -1.91 6.24 -11.25
CA LEU A 162 -0.50 6.04 -11.58
C LEU A 162 0.35 6.96 -10.69
N LEU A 163 1.28 6.36 -9.96
CA LEU A 163 2.21 7.07 -9.09
C LEU A 163 3.56 7.28 -9.78
N LEU A 164 4.13 6.21 -10.35
CA LEU A 164 5.46 6.22 -10.96
C LEU A 164 5.69 4.98 -11.84
N ALA A 165 6.72 5.02 -12.70
CA ALA A 165 7.16 3.87 -13.49
C ALA A 165 8.68 3.65 -13.35
N PHE A 166 9.14 2.45 -13.01
CA PHE A 166 10.55 2.11 -12.75
C PHE A 166 11.06 1.08 -13.76
N LYS A 167 12.12 1.40 -14.50
CA LYS A 167 12.65 0.53 -15.55
C LYS A 167 13.20 -0.77 -14.95
N HIS A 168 12.92 -1.89 -15.61
CA HIS A 168 13.45 -3.20 -15.20
C HIS A 168 14.98 -3.19 -15.19
N GLN A 169 15.56 -3.64 -14.08
CA GLN A 169 17.01 -3.82 -13.91
C GLN A 169 17.42 -5.30 -14.00
N MET A 170 16.44 -6.20 -14.03
CA MET A 170 16.57 -7.63 -14.22
C MET A 170 15.25 -8.18 -14.80
N ASN A 171 15.24 -9.44 -15.22
CA ASN A 171 14.00 -10.07 -15.67
C ASN A 171 12.98 -10.12 -14.52
N PRO A 172 11.78 -9.51 -14.67
CA PRO A 172 10.75 -9.58 -13.63
C PRO A 172 10.28 -11.00 -13.34
N ALA A 173 10.38 -11.92 -14.30
CA ALA A 173 9.99 -13.32 -14.12
C ALA A 173 10.90 -14.10 -13.16
N ASP A 174 12.07 -13.56 -12.82
CA ASP A 174 13.00 -14.16 -11.86
C ASP A 174 12.68 -13.74 -10.41
N VAL A 175 11.69 -12.88 -10.19
CA VAL A 175 11.21 -12.50 -8.85
C VAL A 175 10.34 -13.62 -8.29
N ASP A 176 10.68 -14.12 -7.12
CA ASP A 176 9.99 -15.21 -6.43
C ASP A 176 9.57 -14.84 -5.00
N ILE A 177 10.05 -13.73 -4.44
CA ILE A 177 9.73 -13.28 -3.08
C ILE A 177 9.28 -11.82 -3.06
N VAL A 178 8.17 -11.57 -2.36
CA VAL A 178 7.70 -10.23 -1.99
C VAL A 178 8.02 -9.99 -0.52
N ASN A 179 8.88 -9.01 -0.23
CA ASN A 179 9.18 -8.59 1.13
C ASN A 179 8.53 -7.23 1.43
N ILE A 180 7.75 -7.14 2.52
CA ILE A 180 7.14 -5.89 2.96
C ILE A 180 7.52 -5.62 4.42
N ARG A 181 7.89 -4.38 4.73
CA ARG A 181 8.31 -3.95 6.07
C ARG A 181 7.83 -2.54 6.39
N GLY A 182 7.82 -2.17 7.66
CA GLY A 182 7.60 -0.80 8.14
C GLY A 182 6.15 -0.49 8.50
N ASP A 183 5.76 0.76 8.35
CA ASP A 183 4.56 1.33 9.00
C ASP A 183 3.23 1.13 8.24
N VAL A 184 2.91 -0.13 7.96
CA VAL A 184 1.62 -0.52 7.35
C VAL A 184 0.98 -1.68 8.11
N LYS A 185 -0.31 -1.89 7.86
CA LYS A 185 -0.98 -3.15 8.14
C LYS A 185 -1.44 -3.74 6.82
N LEU A 186 -1.29 -5.04 6.66
CA LEU A 186 -1.57 -5.76 5.42
C LEU A 186 -2.82 -6.63 5.61
N TRP A 187 -3.63 -6.71 4.55
CA TRP A 187 -4.86 -7.49 4.54
C TRP A 187 -4.85 -8.54 3.44
N ASN A 188 -4.38 -8.19 2.24
CA ASN A 188 -4.35 -9.10 1.11
C ASN A 188 -3.17 -8.80 0.20
N ILE A 189 -2.54 -9.84 -0.32
CA ILE A 189 -1.44 -9.77 -1.28
C ILE A 189 -1.63 -10.88 -2.30
N VAL A 190 -1.85 -10.52 -3.55
CA VAL A 190 -2.12 -11.48 -4.64
C VAL A 190 -1.41 -11.05 -5.90
N VAL A 191 -0.99 -12.01 -6.72
CA VAL A 191 -0.65 -11.74 -8.11
C VAL A 191 -1.92 -11.89 -8.94
N GLU A 192 -2.19 -10.92 -9.79
CA GLU A 192 -3.35 -10.91 -10.68
C GLU A 192 -2.93 -10.63 -12.12
N SER A 193 -3.64 -11.22 -13.08
CA SER A 193 -3.56 -10.80 -14.47
C SER A 193 -4.23 -9.43 -14.60
N ALA A 194 -3.44 -8.40 -14.84
CA ALA A 194 -3.91 -7.02 -14.86
C ALA A 194 -4.77 -6.78 -16.11
N LYS A 195 -6.07 -6.50 -15.91
CA LYS A 195 -6.83 -5.65 -16.84
C LYS A 195 -6.32 -4.22 -16.64
N VAL A 196 -5.18 -3.95 -17.25
CA VAL A 196 -4.45 -2.70 -17.15
C VAL A 196 -5.37 -1.49 -17.39
N PRO A 197 -5.34 -0.47 -16.50
CA PRO A 197 -5.84 0.86 -16.83
C PRO A 197 -5.00 1.44 -17.97
N GLN A 198 -5.59 1.59 -19.15
CA GLN A 198 -4.93 2.18 -20.31
C GLN A 198 -4.50 3.61 -19.99
N ARG A 199 -3.26 3.99 -20.35
CA ARG A 199 -2.88 5.40 -20.42
C ARG A 199 -3.81 6.06 -21.43
N LYS A 200 -4.65 7.00 -21.01
CA LYS A 200 -5.33 7.89 -21.95
C LYS A 200 -4.23 8.69 -22.66
N SER A 201 -3.92 8.29 -23.89
CA SER A 201 -3.13 9.07 -24.83
C SER A 201 -3.82 10.43 -24.99
N GLY A 202 -3.19 11.48 -24.46
CA GLY A 202 -3.57 12.85 -24.83
C GLY A 202 -3.22 13.04 -26.30
N ARG A 203 -4.20 13.39 -27.13
CA ARG A 203 -3.97 13.83 -28.51
C ARG A 203 -2.90 14.92 -28.50
N SER A 204 -1.75 14.62 -29.11
CA SER A 204 -0.78 15.65 -29.48
C SER A 204 -1.47 16.57 -30.48
N ILE A 205 -1.85 17.78 -30.04
CA ILE A 205 -2.17 18.87 -30.96
C ILE A 205 -0.81 19.34 -31.49
N MET A 206 -0.32 18.63 -32.50
CA MET A 206 0.79 19.10 -33.32
C MET A 206 0.22 20.25 -34.16
N GLY A 207 0.23 21.44 -33.55
CA GLY A 207 -0.10 22.68 -34.24
C GLY A 207 0.83 22.84 -35.42
N HIS A 208 0.25 22.82 -36.62
CA HIS A 208 0.87 23.36 -37.82
C HIS A 208 1.27 24.80 -37.53
N ILE A 209 2.56 25.02 -37.26
CA ILE A 209 3.15 26.35 -37.40
C ILE A 209 3.62 26.43 -38.85
N SER A 210 2.76 27.01 -39.69
CA SER A 210 3.12 27.50 -41.01
C SER A 210 4.27 28.49 -40.87
N ARG A 211 5.40 28.15 -41.51
CA ARG A 211 6.61 28.95 -41.64
C ARG A 211 6.26 30.24 -42.39
N ILE A 212 6.15 31.36 -41.68
CA ILE A 212 6.08 32.69 -42.30
C ILE A 212 7.46 32.96 -42.90
N ARG A 213 7.52 33.05 -44.24
CA ARG A 213 8.65 33.65 -44.95
C ARG A 213 8.53 35.15 -44.78
N LEU A 214 9.51 35.78 -44.16
CA LEU A 214 9.74 37.21 -44.33
C LEU A 214 10.27 37.37 -45.76
N ASN A 215 9.50 38.04 -46.60
CA ASN A 215 10.02 38.61 -47.83
C ASN A 215 10.53 40.00 -47.51
N ASP A 216 11.79 40.23 -47.85
CA ASP A 216 12.36 41.56 -48.05
C ASP A 216 11.65 42.28 -49.22
N ASN A 217 11.61 43.62 -49.11
CA ASN A 217 11.53 44.66 -50.16
C ASN A 217 10.45 45.71 -49.85
N GLU A 218 10.84 46.83 -49.23
CA GLU A 218 11.11 48.16 -49.85
C GLU A 218 11.46 49.19 -48.76
#